data_AF-A0AAV9J605-F1
#
_entry.id   AF-A0AAV9J605-F1
#
_cell.length_a   1.000
_cell.length_b   1.000
_cell.length_c   1.000
_cell.angle_alpha   90.00
_cell.angle_beta   90.00
_cell.angle_gamma   90.00
#
_symmetry.space_group_name_H-M   'P 1'
#
loop_
_entity.id
_entity.type
_entity.pdbx_description
1 polymer ?
#
loop_
_entity_poly.entity_id
_entity_poly.type
_entity_poly.pdbx_seq_one_letter_code
_entity_poly.pdbx_strand_id
1 'polypeptide(L)'
;MPGSEGAEGAEGTKGAEKSTEWQKGGARFTNKRYSEYFDPCQEAADRSLKCLRRNGGDKGMCTDYFQAYKDCKQKWMEEMKEAKRKEGRSWFG
;
A
#
# COMPACT_ATOMS: atom_id res chain seq x y z
N MET A 1 34.43 -11.12 -22.03
CA MET A 1 33.73 -11.78 -20.90
C MET A 1 32.25 -11.48 -21.03
N PRO A 2 31.44 -12.34 -21.67
CA PRO A 2 29.99 -12.27 -21.58
C PRO A 2 29.48 -13.15 -20.44
N GLY A 3 28.53 -12.64 -19.65
CA GLY A 3 27.76 -13.40 -18.67
C GLY A 3 26.80 -12.45 -17.94
N SER A 4 25.57 -12.24 -18.41
CA SER A 4 24.39 -13.14 -18.35
C SER A 4 23.61 -12.98 -17.04
N GLU A 5 22.47 -12.29 -17.19
CA GLU A 5 21.16 -12.56 -16.57
C GLU A 5 20.82 -11.97 -15.19
N GLY A 6 19.71 -11.24 -15.21
CA GLY A 6 19.04 -10.61 -14.07
C GLY A 6 17.93 -9.66 -14.53
N ALA A 7 17.08 -10.12 -15.47
CA ALA A 7 15.76 -9.55 -15.63
C ALA A 7 14.94 -9.91 -14.38
N GLU A 8 14.17 -8.96 -13.81
CA GLU A 8 12.84 -9.21 -13.22
C GLU A 8 12.21 -7.94 -12.63
N GLY A 9 11.05 -7.56 -13.20
CA GLY A 9 10.04 -6.63 -12.66
C GLY A 9 10.25 -5.16 -13.05
N ALA A 10 9.71 -4.63 -14.15
CA ALA A 10 8.27 -4.47 -14.43
C ALA A 10 7.50 -4.08 -13.14
N GLU A 11 6.78 -2.98 -13.02
CA GLU A 11 6.24 -2.01 -13.96
C GLU A 11 5.86 -0.77 -13.13
N GLY A 12 5.89 0.39 -13.75
CA GLY A 12 5.27 1.60 -13.22
C GLY A 12 4.51 2.32 -14.32
N THR A 13 3.85 1.58 -15.23
CA THR A 13 2.76 2.17 -15.99
C THR A 13 1.58 2.36 -15.03
N LYS A 14 0.95 3.53 -15.11
CA LYS A 14 -0.46 3.86 -14.80
C LYS A 14 -0.54 5.21 -14.05
N GLY A 15 -1.07 6.29 -14.62
CA GLY A 15 -1.91 6.32 -15.83
C GLY A 15 -3.13 5.40 -15.70
N ALA A 16 -3.75 5.32 -14.54
CA ALA A 16 -5.07 4.70 -14.37
C ALA A 16 -5.79 5.40 -13.21
N GLU A 17 -6.67 6.33 -13.59
CA GLU A 17 -8.01 6.48 -13.04
C GLU A 17 -8.23 6.02 -11.60
N LYS A 18 -8.48 7.02 -10.75
CA LYS A 18 -8.96 6.99 -9.36
C LYS A 18 -9.91 5.82 -9.06
N SER A 19 -9.38 4.68 -8.60
CA SER A 19 -10.15 3.72 -7.79
C SER A 19 -9.68 3.90 -6.36
N THR A 20 -10.59 4.22 -5.44
CA THR A 20 -10.26 4.51 -4.03
C THR A 20 -9.44 3.37 -3.43
N GLU A 21 -8.42 3.68 -2.63
CA GLU A 21 -7.58 2.68 -1.94
C GLU A 21 -8.45 1.63 -1.22
N TRP A 22 -9.58 2.08 -0.67
CA TRP A 22 -10.65 1.27 -0.12
C TRP A 22 -11.22 0.22 -1.08
N GLN A 23 -11.42 0.51 -2.37
CA GLN A 23 -11.93 -0.47 -3.33
C GLN A 23 -10.96 -1.63 -3.58
N LYS A 24 -9.65 -1.38 -3.45
CA LYS A 24 -8.63 -2.41 -3.69
C LYS A 24 -8.45 -3.35 -2.49
N GLY A 25 -8.58 -2.83 -1.27
CA GLY A 25 -8.30 -3.58 -0.03
C GLY A 25 -9.46 -3.74 0.95
N GLY A 26 -10.54 -2.97 0.80
CA GLY A 26 -11.61 -2.83 1.80
C GLY A 26 -12.35 -4.13 2.07
N ALA A 27 -12.70 -4.88 1.02
CA ALA A 27 -13.35 -6.19 1.16
C ALA A 27 -12.45 -7.23 1.84
N ARG A 28 -11.14 -7.19 1.58
CA ARG A 28 -10.16 -8.06 2.26
C ARG A 28 -10.04 -7.67 3.73
N PHE A 29 -10.05 -6.37 4.04
CA PHE A 29 -10.02 -5.88 5.41
C PHE A 29 -11.27 -6.27 6.19
N THR A 30 -12.46 -6.12 5.61
CA THR A 30 -13.73 -6.47 6.30
C THR A 30 -13.90 -7.98 6.45
N ASN A 31 -13.43 -8.78 5.49
CA ASN A 31 -13.56 -10.24 5.52
C ASN A 31 -12.43 -10.96 6.28
N LYS A 32 -11.44 -10.23 6.81
CA LYS A 32 -10.35 -10.88 7.55
C LYS A 32 -10.81 -11.41 8.90
N ARG A 33 -10.15 -12.49 9.33
CA ARG A 33 -10.31 -12.96 10.71
C ARG A 33 -9.74 -11.92 11.66
N TYR A 34 -10.37 -11.78 12.83
CA TYR A 34 -9.99 -10.78 13.83
C TYR A 34 -8.52 -10.89 14.29
N SER A 35 -7.91 -12.08 14.17
CA SER A 35 -6.50 -12.32 14.49
C SER A 35 -5.53 -12.08 13.32
N GLU A 36 -6.02 -11.77 12.12
CA GLU A 36 -5.19 -11.68 10.91
C GLU A 36 -4.83 -10.22 10.59
N TYR A 37 -3.52 -9.94 10.54
CA TYR A 37 -3.00 -8.62 10.18
C TYR A 37 -3.18 -8.33 8.68
N PHE A 38 -3.76 -7.18 8.32
CA PHE A 38 -3.79 -6.67 6.95
C PHE A 38 -3.09 -5.33 6.87
N ASP A 39 -2.13 -5.21 5.97
CA ASP A 39 -1.62 -3.91 5.57
C ASP A 39 -2.16 -3.55 4.17
N PRO A 40 -3.02 -2.53 4.04
CA PRO A 40 -3.48 -2.05 2.73
C PRO A 40 -2.35 -1.45 1.89
N CYS A 41 -1.21 -1.14 2.52
CA CYS A 41 -0.03 -0.51 1.92
C CYS A 41 1.13 -1.50 1.77
N GLN A 42 0.83 -2.81 1.74
CA GLN A 42 1.82 -3.89 1.62
C GLN A 42 2.80 -3.64 0.45
N GLU A 43 2.32 -3.16 -0.70
CA GLU A 43 3.16 -2.88 -1.86
C GLU A 43 4.17 -1.75 -1.61
N ALA A 44 3.76 -0.70 -0.88
CA ALA A 44 4.65 0.40 -0.51
C ALA A 44 5.69 -0.07 0.53
N ALA A 45 5.27 -0.91 1.48
CA ALA A 45 6.16 -1.53 2.45
C ALA A 45 7.22 -2.40 1.75
N ASP A 46 6.82 -3.26 0.83
CA ASP A 46 7.73 -4.13 0.07
C ASP A 46 8.76 -3.33 -0.73
N ARG A 47 8.36 -2.19 -1.31
CA ARG A 47 9.28 -1.29 -2.01
C ARG A 47 10.32 -0.69 -1.06
N SER A 48 9.89 -0.23 0.12
CA SER A 48 10.81 0.29 1.13
C SER A 48 11.79 -0.78 1.63
N LEU A 49 11.33 -2.02 1.82
CA LEU A 49 12.17 -3.16 2.22
C LEU A 49 13.14 -3.59 1.13
N LYS A 50 12.72 -3.54 -0.15
CA LYS A 50 13.61 -3.76 -1.29
C LYS A 50 14.72 -2.70 -1.35
N CYS A 51 14.38 -1.43 -1.09
CA CYS A 51 15.37 -0.36 -1.02
C CYS A 51 16.37 -0.60 0.12
N LEU A 52 15.91 -0.97 1.31
CA LEU A 52 16.79 -1.29 2.44
C LEU A 52 17.72 -2.47 2.13
N ARG A 53 17.21 -3.55 1.53
CA ARG A 53 18.04 -4.71 1.15
C ARG A 53 19.15 -4.36 0.16
N ARG A 54 18.92 -3.40 -0.73
CA ARG A 54 19.89 -2.96 -1.75
C ARG A 54 20.92 -1.98 -1.20
N ASN A 55 20.55 -1.17 -0.22
CA ASN A 55 21.40 -0.11 0.34
C ASN A 55 21.97 -0.44 1.73
N GLY A 56 22.02 -1.73 2.10
CA GLY A 56 22.58 -2.16 3.39
C GLY A 56 21.81 -1.67 4.62
N GLY A 57 20.53 -1.32 4.47
CA GLY A 57 19.69 -0.81 5.55
C GLY A 57 19.76 0.71 5.74
N ASP A 58 20.38 1.45 4.82
CA ASP A 58 20.38 2.92 4.88
C ASP A 58 18.97 3.48 4.67
N LYS A 59 18.42 4.06 5.72
CA LYS A 59 17.08 4.65 5.72
C LYS A 59 17.03 5.98 5.00
N GLY A 60 18.12 6.74 4.96
CA GLY A 60 18.18 8.06 4.32
C GLY A 60 17.91 7.96 2.83
N MET A 61 18.51 6.96 2.18
CA MET A 61 18.33 6.64 0.76
C MET A 61 16.91 6.14 0.41
N CYS A 62 16.17 5.67 1.41
CA CYS A 62 14.85 5.07 1.23
C CYS A 62 13.69 5.94 1.76
N THR A 63 13.97 7.20 2.14
CA THR A 63 13.01 8.11 2.76
C THR A 63 11.74 8.28 1.93
N ASP A 64 11.85 8.38 0.61
CA ASP A 64 10.71 8.53 -0.29
C ASP A 64 9.78 7.31 -0.28
N TYR A 65 10.34 6.10 -0.15
CA TYR A 65 9.54 4.88 -0.04
C TYR A 65 8.80 4.81 1.30
N PHE A 66 9.44 5.25 2.39
CA PHE A 66 8.75 5.34 3.68
C PHE A 66 7.69 6.42 3.69
N GLN A 67 7.91 7.53 2.97
CA GLN A 67 6.90 8.59 2.84
C GLN A 67 5.69 8.07 2.07
N ALA A 68 5.90 7.37 0.95
CA ALA A 68 4.81 6.73 0.22
C ALA A 68 4.00 5.74 1.07
N TYR A 69 4.66 4.98 1.97
CA TYR A 69 3.97 4.10 2.91
C TYR A 69 3.11 4.88 3.93
N LYS A 70 3.65 5.97 4.50
CA LYS A 70 2.91 6.84 5.43
C LYS A 70 1.69 7.47 4.74
N ASP A 71 1.88 7.99 3.53
CA ASP A 71 0.82 8.65 2.76
C ASP A 71 -0.30 7.67 2.40
N CYS A 72 0.05 6.44 2.01
CA CYS A 72 -0.91 5.38 1.76
C CYS A 72 -1.71 5.06 3.04
N LYS A 73 -1.04 4.90 4.17
CA LYS A 73 -1.70 4.58 5.44
C LYS A 73 -2.61 5.71 5.90
N GLN A 74 -2.22 6.96 5.69
CA GLN A 74 -3.04 8.13 5.99
C GLN A 74 -4.31 8.15 5.14
N LYS A 75 -4.17 8.02 3.82
CA LYS A 75 -5.33 7.95 2.90
C LYS A 75 -6.26 6.81 3.26
N TRP A 76 -5.72 5.64 3.57
CA TRP A 76 -6.51 4.50 4.01
C TRP A 76 -7.35 4.79 5.26
N MET A 77 -6.75 5.43 6.28
CA MET A 77 -7.46 5.78 7.51
C MET A 77 -8.56 6.83 7.26
N GLU A 78 -8.34 7.76 6.35
CA GLU A 78 -9.35 8.75 5.93
C GLU A 78 -10.52 8.07 5.20
N GLU A 79 -10.23 7.20 4.23
CA GLU A 79 -11.22 6.41 3.50
C GLU A 79 -12.01 5.47 4.42
N MET A 80 -11.36 4.80 5.37
CA MET A 80 -12.00 4.01 6.44
C MET A 80 -13.01 4.82 7.24
N LYS A 81 -12.60 6.02 7.67
CA LYS A 81 -13.44 6.92 8.45
C LYS A 81 -14.64 7.40 7.64
N GLU A 82 -14.44 7.70 6.35
CA GLU A 82 -15.51 8.08 5.44
C GLU A 82 -16.47 6.92 5.17
N ALA A 83 -15.97 5.72 4.91
CA ALA A 83 -16.77 4.51 4.72
C ALA A 83 -17.65 4.23 5.94
N LYS A 84 -17.08 4.29 7.15
CA LYS A 84 -17.82 4.14 8.41
C LYS A 84 -18.87 5.24 8.60
N ARG A 85 -18.57 6.48 8.22
CA ARG A 85 -19.52 7.60 8.28
C ARG A 85 -20.70 7.40 7.32
N LYS A 86 -20.44 6.88 6.12
CA LYS A 86 -21.49 6.56 5.13
C LYS A 86 -22.38 5.41 5.62
N GLU A 87 -21.80 4.36 6.16
CA GLU A 87 -22.54 3.23 6.76
C GLU A 87 -23.42 3.70 7.92
N GLY A 88 -22.87 4.47 8.87
CA GLY A 88 -23.65 5.01 9.99
C GLY A 88 -24.77 5.96 9.56
N ARG A 89 -24.58 6.71 8.46
CA ARG A 89 -25.63 7.58 7.90
C ARG A 89 -26.69 6.80 7.11
N SER A 90 -26.33 5.67 6.51
CA SER A 90 -27.26 4.74 5.87
C SER A 90 -28.16 4.00 6.86
N TRP A 91 -27.75 3.88 8.13
CA TRP A 91 -28.54 3.22 9.18
C TRP A 91 -29.57 4.15 9.85
N PHE A 92 -29.39 5.46 9.76
CA PHE A 92 -30.23 6.48 10.41
C PHE A 92 -31.08 7.32 9.44
N GLY A 93 -31.25 6.88 8.18
CA GLY A 93 -32.12 7.51 7.18
C GLY A 93 -33.08 6.50 6.59
#